data_AF-A0A3B9RWE4-F1
#
_entry.id   AF-A0A3B9RWE4-F1
#
_cell.length_a   1.000
_cell.length_b   1.000
_cell.length_c   1.000
_cell.angle_alpha   90.00
_cell.angle_beta   90.00
_cell.angle_gamma   90.00
#
_symmetry.space_group_name_H-M   'P 1'
#
loop_
_entity.id
_entity.type
_entity.pdbx_description
1 polymer ?
#
loop_
_entity_poly.entity_id
_entity_poly.type
_entity_poly.pdbx_seq_one_letter_code
_entity_poly.pdbx_strand_id
1 'polypeptide(L)'
;MNTIMPKLTGDELKLFEKSRYDSAIFEITTKTLAARLDLAWQVYSDKAPHVTDAQKAVARQFLMYVLNIPAYHPNEKIHQQITCYMKKRAELKEKNARFIPGRAPCRLPFNPDTTVLVSTPFYKVTSNVPVYRAIHEGELLDVNQLSKQKDAKGQVKFLTEEQQIGYQVVISEGKFMQNGRVFDTQGMLSHKKSDFAAFTLNTYGEFAVFNHRGMADGIAHSSMNAGLPVVAAGEIQIHEGIPTKITTHSGHYLPTLFNVYRLLEYLEKQGVDVSGVEIIFFETPPNLINLGRNVAITAYSKSLEDNQYLNAYKMPASAIYTHIKARLQQSIPSMILQLEEYRASRKNRFFGHIDELIGNSLTKERQAIAHRLNRALCAFSTTIFQANVSLWLLKQTSEALLQVFEEQIEENQQLSLNHTKSPNNGRLHQNMMFWQSELKGILTNHTDALLDDKTKASKLSRIY
;
A
#
# COMPACT_ATOMS: atom_id res chain seq x y z
N MET A 1 -14.77 -23.49 -23.75
CA MET A 1 -14.76 -23.21 -25.20
C MET A 1 -13.35 -23.36 -25.72
N ASN A 2 -13.12 -24.23 -26.72
CA ASN A 2 -11.85 -24.36 -27.43
C ASN A 2 -11.70 -23.16 -28.39
N THR A 3 -11.28 -22.02 -27.87
CA THR A 3 -10.87 -20.90 -28.72
C THR A 3 -9.51 -21.28 -29.31
N ILE A 4 -9.47 -21.51 -30.62
CA ILE A 4 -8.21 -21.70 -31.36
C ILE A 4 -7.40 -20.42 -31.15
N MET A 5 -6.23 -20.54 -30.50
CA MET A 5 -5.33 -19.40 -30.32
C MET A 5 -4.92 -18.87 -31.71
N PRO A 6 -4.98 -17.55 -31.96
CA PRO A 6 -4.62 -16.98 -33.25
C PRO A 6 -3.17 -17.32 -33.61
N LYS A 7 -2.84 -17.63 -34.86
CA LYS A 7 -1.47 -18.01 -35.24
C LYS A 7 -0.51 -16.83 -35.04
N LEU A 8 0.59 -17.06 -34.33
CA LEU A 8 1.66 -16.06 -34.14
C LEU A 8 2.26 -15.66 -35.49
N THR A 9 2.54 -14.36 -35.66
CA THR A 9 3.24 -13.83 -36.83
C THR A 9 4.75 -14.14 -36.77
N GLY A 10 5.43 -14.09 -37.92
CA GLY A 10 6.88 -14.28 -37.97
C GLY A 10 7.64 -13.24 -37.13
N ASP A 11 7.20 -11.98 -37.14
CA ASP A 11 7.82 -10.92 -36.36
C ASP A 11 7.58 -11.05 -34.85
N GLU A 12 6.43 -11.60 -34.44
CA GLU A 12 6.18 -11.96 -33.04
C GLU A 12 7.08 -13.09 -32.55
N LEU A 13 7.38 -14.07 -33.41
CA LEU A 13 8.28 -15.17 -33.06
C LEU A 13 9.76 -14.74 -32.97
N LYS A 14 10.17 -13.74 -33.77
CA LYS A 14 11.53 -13.15 -33.70
C LYS A 14 11.84 -12.53 -32.35
N LEU A 15 10.84 -12.02 -31.62
CA LEU A 15 11.00 -11.52 -30.25
C LEU A 15 11.49 -12.59 -29.26
N PHE A 16 11.40 -13.87 -29.61
CA PHE A 16 11.78 -15.01 -28.78
C PHE A 16 12.94 -15.84 -29.38
N GLU A 17 13.58 -15.38 -30.47
CA GLU A 17 14.73 -16.06 -31.07
C GLU A 17 16.00 -15.90 -30.19
N LYS A 18 16.92 -16.86 -30.29
CA LYS A 18 18.13 -16.91 -29.43
C LYS A 18 19.20 -15.92 -29.91
N SER A 19 19.50 -14.94 -29.06
CA SER A 19 20.85 -14.71 -28.56
C SER A 19 20.78 -14.77 -27.02
N ARG A 20 21.82 -15.28 -26.34
CA ARG A 20 21.84 -15.19 -24.87
C ARG A 20 21.89 -13.69 -24.56
N TYR A 21 20.87 -13.17 -23.87
CA TYR A 21 20.81 -11.80 -23.36
C TYR A 21 20.40 -10.68 -24.33
N ASP A 22 19.66 -10.95 -25.41
CA ASP A 22 18.99 -9.82 -26.08
C ASP A 22 17.90 -9.25 -25.16
N SER A 23 18.13 -8.03 -24.66
CA SER A 23 17.17 -7.26 -23.86
C SER A 23 15.86 -7.01 -24.62
N ALA A 24 15.80 -7.28 -25.92
CA ALA A 24 14.68 -7.02 -26.82
C ALA A 24 13.32 -7.53 -26.31
N ILE A 25 13.25 -8.71 -25.67
CA ILE A 25 11.97 -9.19 -25.12
C ILE A 25 11.52 -8.39 -23.89
N PHE A 26 12.48 -7.85 -23.14
CA PHE A 26 12.23 -7.01 -21.98
C PHE A 26 12.04 -5.54 -22.36
N GLU A 27 12.59 -5.12 -23.50
CA GLU A 27 12.48 -3.77 -24.04
C GLU A 27 11.03 -3.35 -24.23
N ILE A 28 10.76 -2.11 -23.85
CA ILE A 28 9.50 -1.44 -24.07
C ILE A 28 9.24 -1.38 -25.58
N THR A 29 8.11 -1.96 -25.99
CA THR A 29 7.58 -1.87 -27.35
C THR A 29 6.30 -1.03 -27.35
N THR A 30 5.64 -0.92 -28.51
CA THR A 30 4.31 -0.29 -28.61
C THR A 30 3.20 -1.10 -27.91
N LYS A 31 3.46 -2.35 -27.49
CA LYS A 31 2.48 -3.20 -26.80
C LYS A 31 2.59 -3.06 -25.29
N THR A 32 1.45 -2.94 -24.61
CA THR A 32 1.36 -2.90 -23.15
C THR A 32 2.02 -4.13 -22.52
N LEU A 33 2.46 -4.00 -21.26
CA LEU A 33 3.07 -5.11 -20.51
C LEU A 33 2.15 -6.34 -20.43
N ALA A 34 0.84 -6.10 -20.29
CA ALA A 34 -0.20 -7.11 -20.28
C ALA A 34 -0.34 -7.84 -21.63
N ALA A 35 -0.28 -7.11 -22.75
CA ALA A 35 -0.30 -7.70 -24.09
C ALA A 35 0.97 -8.52 -24.38
N ARG A 36 2.14 -8.04 -23.94
CA ARG A 36 3.40 -8.80 -24.02
C ARG A 36 3.36 -10.09 -23.17
N LEU A 37 2.71 -10.04 -22.01
CA LEU A 37 2.47 -11.23 -21.17
C LEU A 37 1.63 -12.29 -21.89
N ASP A 38 0.55 -11.88 -22.57
CA ASP A 38 -0.29 -12.80 -23.36
C ASP A 38 0.50 -13.45 -24.49
N LEU A 39 1.33 -12.68 -25.19
CA LEU A 39 2.20 -13.17 -26.25
C LEU A 39 3.19 -14.22 -25.72
N ALA A 40 3.86 -13.92 -24.61
CA ALA A 40 4.79 -14.87 -23.99
C ALA A 40 4.09 -16.15 -23.52
N TRP A 41 2.87 -16.05 -22.97
CA TRP A 41 2.08 -17.22 -22.60
C TRP A 41 1.74 -18.10 -23.80
N GLN A 42 1.39 -17.48 -24.93
CA GLN A 42 1.11 -18.20 -26.16
C GLN A 42 2.32 -19.01 -26.64
N VAL A 43 3.51 -18.43 -26.58
CA VAL A 43 4.78 -19.10 -26.94
C VAL A 43 5.13 -20.20 -25.94
N TYR A 44 4.96 -19.96 -24.65
CA TYR A 44 5.32 -20.90 -23.58
C TYR A 44 4.38 -22.12 -23.49
N SER A 45 3.08 -21.94 -23.78
CA SER A 45 2.07 -22.98 -23.60
C SER A 45 2.27 -24.20 -24.52
N ASP A 46 1.91 -25.39 -24.03
CA ASP A 46 2.06 -26.65 -24.78
C ASP A 46 1.22 -26.70 -26.07
N LYS A 47 0.32 -25.75 -26.28
CA LYS A 47 -0.57 -25.64 -27.43
C LYS A 47 0.06 -24.92 -28.63
N ALA A 48 1.35 -24.63 -28.62
CA ALA A 48 2.04 -23.91 -29.70
C ALA A 48 2.82 -24.88 -30.64
N PRO A 49 2.23 -25.35 -31.76
CA PRO A 49 2.76 -26.47 -32.56
C PRO A 49 4.04 -26.16 -33.38
N HIS A 50 4.54 -24.92 -33.35
CA HIS A 50 5.69 -24.46 -34.17
C HIS A 50 6.71 -23.61 -33.39
N VAL A 51 6.81 -23.84 -32.08
CA VAL A 51 7.72 -23.08 -31.20
C VAL A 51 8.84 -23.98 -30.70
N THR A 52 10.08 -23.52 -30.82
CA THR A 52 11.28 -24.23 -30.35
C THR A 52 11.40 -24.20 -28.82
N ASP A 53 12.11 -25.17 -28.24
CA ASP A 53 12.40 -25.17 -26.79
C ASP A 53 13.17 -23.92 -26.33
N ALA A 54 13.99 -23.35 -27.21
CA ALA A 54 14.69 -22.10 -26.96
C ALA A 54 13.72 -20.93 -26.79
N GLN A 55 12.75 -20.80 -27.70
CA GLN A 55 11.70 -19.76 -27.62
C GLN A 55 10.82 -19.96 -26.37
N LYS A 56 10.47 -21.21 -26.04
CA LYS A 56 9.74 -21.51 -24.79
C LYS A 56 10.52 -21.10 -23.55
N ALA A 57 11.83 -21.31 -23.52
CA ALA A 57 12.68 -20.91 -22.41
C ALA A 57 12.72 -19.38 -22.23
N VAL A 58 12.85 -18.62 -23.32
CA VAL A 58 12.83 -17.15 -23.31
C VAL A 58 11.46 -16.62 -22.87
N ALA A 59 10.37 -17.17 -23.41
CA ALA A 59 9.01 -16.81 -23.01
C ALA A 59 8.76 -17.10 -21.53
N ARG A 60 9.25 -18.24 -21.01
CA ARG A 60 9.19 -18.58 -19.59
C ARG A 60 9.91 -17.54 -18.73
N GLN A 61 11.10 -17.10 -19.13
CA GLN A 61 11.85 -16.06 -18.40
C GLN A 61 11.07 -14.75 -18.35
N PHE A 62 10.49 -14.32 -19.48
CA PHE A 62 9.65 -13.12 -19.51
C PHE A 62 8.40 -13.26 -18.63
N LEU A 63 7.73 -14.42 -18.65
CA LEU A 63 6.59 -14.69 -17.77
C LEU A 63 6.99 -14.59 -16.29
N MET A 64 8.14 -15.16 -15.92
CA MET A 64 8.65 -15.06 -14.55
C MET A 64 8.94 -13.60 -14.16
N TYR A 65 9.56 -12.81 -15.04
CA TYR A 65 9.82 -11.38 -14.84
C TYR A 65 8.54 -10.55 -14.68
N VAL A 66 7.53 -10.79 -15.52
CA VAL A 66 6.26 -10.04 -15.48
C VAL A 66 5.34 -10.52 -14.35
N LEU A 67 5.43 -11.76 -13.92
CA LEU A 67 4.63 -12.30 -12.81
C LEU A 67 5.37 -12.24 -11.47
N ASN A 68 6.60 -11.71 -11.45
CA ASN A 68 7.50 -11.66 -10.30
C ASN A 68 7.61 -13.03 -9.60
N ILE A 69 7.79 -14.10 -10.39
CA ILE A 69 7.93 -15.48 -9.90
C ILE A 69 9.41 -15.75 -9.63
N PRO A 70 9.81 -16.07 -8.38
CA PRO A 70 11.21 -16.27 -8.05
C PRO A 70 11.86 -17.44 -8.78
N ALA A 71 13.09 -17.23 -9.27
CA ALA A 71 13.83 -18.24 -10.03
C ALA A 71 14.30 -19.45 -9.22
N TYR A 72 14.35 -19.36 -7.89
CA TYR A 72 14.78 -20.46 -7.01
C TYR A 72 13.74 -21.58 -6.86
N HIS A 73 12.52 -21.42 -7.37
CA HIS A 73 11.51 -22.46 -7.33
C HIS A 73 11.86 -23.63 -8.29
N PRO A 74 11.55 -24.89 -7.92
CA PRO A 74 11.62 -26.01 -8.85
C PRO A 74 10.81 -25.75 -10.13
N ASN A 75 11.29 -26.23 -11.27
CA ASN A 75 10.65 -26.02 -12.58
C ASN A 75 9.16 -26.35 -12.61
N GLU A 76 8.76 -27.44 -11.94
CA GLU A 76 7.37 -27.86 -11.84
C GLU A 76 6.50 -26.81 -11.10
N LYS A 77 7.00 -26.27 -9.99
CA LYS A 77 6.30 -25.21 -9.23
C LYS A 77 6.18 -23.93 -10.05
N ILE A 78 7.23 -23.55 -10.80
CA ILE A 78 7.18 -22.39 -11.69
C ILE A 78 6.11 -22.58 -12.76
N HIS A 79 6.08 -23.73 -13.42
CA HIS A 79 5.06 -24.03 -14.43
C HIS A 79 3.65 -24.00 -13.85
N GLN A 80 3.42 -24.64 -12.70
CA GLN A 80 2.13 -24.63 -12.00
C GLN A 80 1.67 -23.19 -11.67
N GLN A 81 2.57 -22.36 -11.17
CA GLN A 81 2.26 -20.98 -10.80
C GLN A 81 1.97 -20.09 -12.01
N ILE A 82 2.77 -20.18 -13.07
CA ILE A 82 2.51 -19.49 -14.35
C ILE A 82 1.13 -19.90 -14.89
N THR A 83 0.85 -21.20 -14.96
CA THR A 83 -0.43 -21.72 -15.45
C THR A 83 -1.61 -21.23 -14.61
N CYS A 84 -1.47 -21.19 -13.29
CA CYS A 84 -2.49 -20.65 -12.38
C CYS A 84 -2.77 -19.16 -12.66
N TYR A 85 -1.72 -18.33 -12.75
CA TYR A 85 -1.87 -16.92 -13.05
C TYR A 85 -2.47 -16.67 -14.44
N MET A 86 -2.00 -17.37 -15.47
CA MET A 86 -2.51 -17.18 -16.83
C MET A 86 -3.94 -17.67 -16.99
N LYS A 87 -4.38 -18.68 -16.23
CA LYS A 87 -5.80 -19.05 -16.14
C LYS A 87 -6.63 -17.91 -15.55
N LYS A 88 -6.20 -17.33 -14.42
CA LYS A 88 -6.88 -16.17 -13.81
C LYS A 88 -6.93 -14.97 -14.76
N ARG A 89 -5.85 -14.70 -15.49
CA ARG A 89 -5.83 -13.64 -16.52
C ARG A 89 -6.82 -13.93 -17.65
N ALA A 90 -6.89 -15.16 -18.14
CA ALA A 90 -7.84 -15.53 -19.20
C ALA A 90 -9.30 -15.29 -18.80
N GLU A 91 -9.65 -15.49 -17.52
CA GLU A 91 -11.00 -15.26 -16.99
C GLU A 91 -11.37 -13.78 -16.85
N LEU A 92 -10.39 -12.88 -16.68
CA LEU A 92 -10.63 -11.49 -16.29
C LEU A 92 -10.21 -10.45 -17.34
N LYS A 93 -9.35 -10.80 -18.30
CA LYS A 93 -8.79 -9.85 -19.26
C LYS A 93 -9.81 -9.19 -20.18
N GLU A 94 -10.96 -9.83 -20.43
CA GLU A 94 -12.05 -9.22 -21.21
C GLU A 94 -12.73 -8.06 -20.45
N LYS A 95 -12.79 -8.15 -19.12
CA LYS A 95 -13.31 -7.09 -18.26
C LYS A 95 -12.27 -6.00 -18.00
N ASN A 96 -11.00 -6.38 -17.96
CA ASN A 96 -9.88 -5.48 -17.71
C ASN A 96 -8.62 -5.98 -18.42
N ALA A 97 -8.32 -5.44 -19.61
CA ALA A 97 -7.19 -5.88 -20.44
C ALA A 97 -5.83 -5.68 -19.75
N ARG A 98 -5.72 -4.67 -18.88
CA ARG A 98 -4.48 -4.30 -18.16
C ARG A 98 -4.21 -5.16 -16.93
N PHE A 99 -5.17 -5.99 -16.50
CA PHE A 99 -5.02 -6.82 -15.30
C PHE A 99 -3.88 -7.84 -15.42
N ILE A 100 -2.82 -7.68 -14.64
CA ILE A 100 -1.76 -8.69 -14.48
C ILE A 100 -1.91 -9.35 -13.09
N PRO A 101 -2.10 -10.68 -13.01
CA PRO A 101 -2.19 -11.39 -11.75
C PRO A 101 -1.00 -11.09 -10.83
N GLY A 102 -1.29 -10.79 -9.55
CA GLY A 102 -0.26 -10.55 -8.54
C GLY A 102 0.35 -9.13 -8.54
N ARG A 103 0.03 -8.28 -9.53
CA ARG A 103 0.59 -6.93 -9.64
C ARG A 103 -0.24 -5.82 -9.02
N ALA A 104 -1.55 -5.91 -9.01
CA ALA A 104 -2.36 -4.85 -8.41
C ALA A 104 -2.01 -4.62 -6.92
N PRO A 105 -1.99 -3.36 -6.45
CA PRO A 105 -1.87 -3.06 -5.03
C PRO A 105 -2.95 -3.79 -4.25
N CYS A 106 -2.57 -4.32 -3.08
CA CYS A 106 -3.52 -5.03 -2.23
C CYS A 106 -4.46 -4.05 -1.54
N ARG A 107 -5.53 -4.59 -0.96
CA ARG A 107 -6.39 -3.86 0.00
C ARG A 107 -7.11 -2.63 -0.56
N LEU A 108 -7.31 -2.57 -1.88
CA LEU A 108 -8.23 -1.57 -2.45
C LEU A 108 -9.68 -1.92 -2.04
N PRO A 109 -10.54 -0.94 -1.76
CA PRO A 109 -11.93 -1.17 -1.32
C PRO A 109 -12.86 -1.61 -2.48
N PHE A 110 -12.27 -2.05 -3.59
CA PHE A 110 -12.89 -2.63 -4.76
C PHE A 110 -11.94 -3.69 -5.34
N ASN A 111 -12.45 -4.55 -6.22
CA ASN A 111 -11.61 -5.55 -6.87
C ASN A 111 -10.84 -4.94 -8.05
N PRO A 112 -9.51 -4.69 -7.93
CA PRO A 112 -8.74 -4.08 -9.01
C PRO A 112 -8.63 -4.95 -10.26
N ASP A 113 -8.88 -6.26 -10.13
CA ASP A 113 -8.80 -7.19 -11.25
C ASP A 113 -9.97 -6.97 -12.23
N THR A 114 -11.11 -6.43 -11.75
CA THR A 114 -12.33 -6.23 -12.55
C THR A 114 -12.77 -4.77 -12.66
N THR A 115 -12.26 -3.88 -11.80
CA THR A 115 -12.66 -2.47 -11.81
C THR A 115 -11.82 -1.68 -12.81
N VAL A 116 -12.47 -1.07 -13.79
CA VAL A 116 -11.86 -0.10 -14.71
C VAL A 116 -12.14 1.31 -14.20
N LEU A 117 -11.08 2.08 -13.92
CA LEU A 117 -11.20 3.44 -13.44
C LEU A 117 -11.47 4.41 -14.59
N VAL A 118 -12.18 5.49 -14.27
CA VAL A 118 -12.39 6.65 -15.14
C VAL A 118 -11.95 7.91 -14.42
N SER A 119 -11.57 8.94 -15.19
CA SER A 119 -11.17 10.22 -14.62
C SER A 119 -12.38 10.89 -13.99
N THR A 120 -12.19 11.50 -12.82
CA THR A 120 -13.27 12.23 -12.15
C THR A 120 -13.47 13.60 -12.83
N PRO A 121 -14.71 14.00 -13.14
CA PRO A 121 -14.98 15.31 -13.76
C PRO A 121 -14.61 16.49 -12.84
N PHE A 122 -14.77 16.33 -11.52
CA PHE A 122 -14.36 17.28 -10.51
C PHE A 122 -13.63 16.56 -9.37
N TYR A 123 -12.83 17.28 -8.59
CA TYR A 123 -12.06 16.70 -7.50
C TYR A 123 -12.96 15.94 -6.53
N LYS A 124 -12.67 14.65 -6.35
CA LYS A 124 -13.41 13.68 -5.53
C LYS A 124 -14.85 13.40 -5.99
N VAL A 125 -15.26 13.80 -7.19
CA VAL A 125 -16.63 13.57 -7.68
C VAL A 125 -16.66 12.41 -8.65
N THR A 126 -17.33 11.32 -8.28
CA THR A 126 -17.57 10.15 -9.15
C THR A 126 -18.87 9.45 -8.79
N SER A 127 -19.56 8.89 -9.79
CA SER A 127 -20.76 8.07 -9.59
C SER A 127 -20.44 6.62 -9.20
N ASN A 128 -19.19 6.18 -9.35
CA ASN A 128 -18.77 4.83 -8.96
C ASN A 128 -18.55 4.79 -7.44
N VAL A 129 -19.53 4.20 -6.72
CA VAL A 129 -19.56 4.20 -5.24
C VAL A 129 -18.29 3.60 -4.60
N PRO A 130 -17.75 2.44 -5.03
CA PRO A 130 -16.49 1.94 -4.50
C PRO A 130 -15.30 2.88 -4.72
N VAL A 131 -15.20 3.52 -5.89
CA VAL A 131 -14.12 4.48 -6.20
C VAL A 131 -14.29 5.77 -5.40
N TYR A 132 -15.53 6.26 -5.27
CA TYR A 132 -15.88 7.39 -4.42
C TYR A 132 -15.39 7.14 -2.99
N ARG A 133 -15.72 5.99 -2.42
CA ARG A 133 -15.30 5.60 -1.08
C ARG A 133 -13.77 5.59 -0.96
N ALA A 134 -13.08 4.96 -1.90
CA ALA A 134 -11.62 4.89 -1.92
C ALA A 134 -10.95 6.28 -1.89
N ILE A 135 -11.45 7.22 -2.69
CA ILE A 135 -10.91 8.59 -2.74
C ILE A 135 -11.16 9.34 -1.43
N HIS A 136 -12.34 9.20 -0.81
CA HIS A 136 -12.68 9.89 0.43
C HIS A 136 -11.97 9.29 1.66
N GLU A 137 -11.74 7.98 1.64
CA GLU A 137 -10.96 7.28 2.65
C GLU A 137 -9.46 7.58 2.53
N GLY A 138 -8.99 8.02 1.35
CA GLY A 138 -7.58 8.33 1.09
C GLY A 138 -6.80 7.16 0.48
N GLU A 139 -7.48 6.05 0.19
CA GLU A 139 -6.94 4.87 -0.50
C GLU A 139 -6.52 5.18 -1.95
N LEU A 140 -7.19 6.15 -2.58
CA LEU A 140 -6.82 6.70 -3.88
C LEU A 140 -6.61 8.21 -3.81
N LEU A 141 -5.59 8.67 -4.51
CA LEU A 141 -5.35 10.06 -4.85
C LEU A 141 -6.12 10.44 -6.10
N ASP A 142 -6.91 11.50 -6.01
CA ASP A 142 -7.49 12.17 -7.17
C ASP A 142 -6.71 13.45 -7.49
N VAL A 143 -6.72 13.86 -8.76
CA VAL A 143 -6.10 15.11 -9.19
C VAL A 143 -6.83 16.27 -8.52
N ASN A 144 -6.10 17.19 -7.91
CA ASN A 144 -6.70 18.32 -7.21
C ASN A 144 -7.49 19.24 -8.17
N GLN A 145 -8.43 20.00 -7.61
CA GLN A 145 -9.35 20.82 -8.40
C GLN A 145 -8.64 21.87 -9.27
N LEU A 146 -7.56 22.49 -8.77
CA LEU A 146 -6.82 23.52 -9.52
C LEU A 146 -6.07 22.89 -10.70
N SER A 147 -5.43 21.75 -10.49
CA SER A 147 -4.78 20.99 -11.57
C SER A 147 -5.80 20.51 -12.60
N LYS A 148 -6.96 19.97 -12.21
CA LYS A 148 -8.02 19.62 -13.18
C LYS A 148 -8.47 20.80 -14.04
N GLN A 149 -8.55 22.00 -13.47
CA GLN A 149 -8.88 23.22 -14.22
C GLN A 149 -7.77 23.62 -15.20
N LYS A 150 -6.49 23.43 -14.84
CA LYS A 150 -5.34 23.63 -15.74
C LYS A 150 -5.34 22.58 -16.86
N ASP A 151 -5.59 21.31 -16.52
CA ASP A 151 -5.67 20.18 -17.44
C ASP A 151 -6.78 20.39 -18.48
N ALA A 152 -7.97 20.85 -18.05
CA ALA A 152 -9.10 21.17 -18.93
C ALA A 152 -8.80 22.31 -19.93
N LYS A 153 -7.78 23.14 -19.65
CA LYS A 153 -7.28 24.18 -20.57
C LYS A 153 -6.16 23.68 -21.49
N GLY A 154 -5.85 22.39 -21.49
CA GLY A 154 -4.81 21.78 -22.32
C GLY A 154 -3.38 22.05 -21.86
N GLN A 155 -3.17 22.47 -20.61
CA GLN A 155 -1.81 22.73 -20.09
C GLN A 155 -1.01 21.45 -19.78
N VAL A 156 -1.70 20.32 -19.66
CA VAL A 156 -1.08 19.01 -19.47
C VAL A 156 -1.32 18.13 -20.69
N LYS A 157 -0.26 17.48 -21.14
CA LYS A 157 -0.34 16.43 -22.15
C LYS A 157 -0.68 15.11 -21.46
N PHE A 158 -1.91 14.63 -21.61
CA PHE A 158 -2.27 13.27 -21.22
C PHE A 158 -1.69 12.27 -22.21
N LEU A 159 -0.97 11.28 -21.69
CA LEU A 159 -0.35 10.24 -22.50
C LEU A 159 -1.36 9.15 -22.82
N THR A 160 -1.34 8.69 -24.08
CA THR A 160 -2.05 7.47 -24.47
C THR A 160 -1.43 6.26 -23.78
N GLU A 161 -2.15 5.13 -23.74
CA GLU A 161 -1.61 3.91 -23.14
C GLU A 161 -0.27 3.50 -23.76
N GLU A 162 -0.13 3.63 -25.07
CA GLU A 162 1.10 3.34 -25.82
C GLU A 162 2.26 4.25 -25.39
N GLN A 163 1.97 5.55 -25.18
CA GLN A 163 2.96 6.52 -24.74
C GLN A 163 3.38 6.31 -23.27
N GLN A 164 2.50 5.78 -22.43
CA GLN A 164 2.80 5.48 -21.03
C GLN A 164 3.81 4.35 -20.87
N ILE A 165 3.88 3.42 -21.84
CA ILE A 165 4.74 2.23 -21.74
C ILE A 165 6.22 2.64 -21.56
N GLY A 166 6.65 3.72 -22.23
CA GLY A 166 8.02 4.27 -22.14
C GLY A 166 8.46 4.65 -20.73
N TYR A 167 7.52 4.89 -19.82
CA TYR A 167 7.78 5.31 -18.45
C TYR A 167 7.59 4.20 -17.43
N GLN A 168 7.12 3.02 -17.86
CA GLN A 168 6.87 1.92 -16.94
C GLN A 168 8.17 1.32 -16.43
N VAL A 169 8.24 1.18 -15.11
CA VAL A 169 9.27 0.43 -14.39
C VAL A 169 8.57 -0.75 -13.73
N VAL A 170 9.25 -1.89 -13.74
CA VAL A 170 8.74 -3.16 -13.23
C VAL A 170 9.56 -3.55 -12.03
N ILE A 171 8.91 -4.11 -11.00
CA ILE A 171 9.63 -4.72 -9.88
C ILE A 171 9.77 -6.22 -10.17
N SER A 172 11.00 -6.71 -10.12
CA SER A 172 11.32 -8.12 -10.23
C SER A 172 12.44 -8.46 -9.26
N GLU A 173 12.28 -9.53 -8.49
CA GLU A 173 13.27 -9.97 -7.49
C GLU A 173 13.68 -8.84 -6.52
N GLY A 174 12.71 -8.01 -6.12
CA GLY A 174 12.93 -6.91 -5.18
C GLY A 174 13.66 -5.69 -5.73
N LYS A 175 13.94 -5.62 -7.04
CA LYS A 175 14.58 -4.47 -7.67
C LYS A 175 13.69 -3.81 -8.71
N PHE A 176 13.84 -2.49 -8.83
CA PHE A 176 13.26 -1.72 -9.93
C PHE A 176 14.05 -1.99 -11.22
N MET A 177 13.33 -2.40 -12.25
CA MET A 177 13.85 -2.84 -13.52
C MET A 177 13.13 -2.14 -14.67
N GLN A 178 13.88 -1.70 -15.68
CA GLN A 178 13.33 -1.19 -16.93
C GLN A 178 14.06 -1.87 -18.07
N ASN A 179 13.31 -2.38 -19.05
CA ASN A 179 13.89 -3.10 -20.20
C ASN A 179 14.81 -4.27 -19.80
N GLY A 180 14.48 -4.96 -18.70
CA GLY A 180 15.27 -6.09 -18.18
C GLY A 180 16.60 -5.69 -17.53
N ARG A 181 16.84 -4.38 -17.36
CA ARG A 181 18.03 -3.83 -16.71
C ARG A 181 17.64 -3.15 -15.41
N VAL A 182 18.59 -3.13 -14.47
CA VAL A 182 18.46 -2.39 -13.21
C VAL A 182 18.21 -0.91 -13.53
N PHE A 183 17.14 -0.35 -12.95
CA PHE A 183 16.76 1.04 -13.15
C PHE A 183 17.40 1.94 -12.09
N ASP A 184 17.86 3.10 -12.50
CA ASP A 184 18.49 4.11 -11.63
C ASP A 184 17.93 5.49 -11.98
N THR A 185 17.76 6.33 -10.95
CA THR A 185 17.33 7.72 -11.15
C THR A 185 18.51 8.68 -11.25
N GLN A 186 19.75 8.21 -11.18
CA GLN A 186 20.95 9.03 -11.35
C GLN A 186 20.88 9.86 -12.65
N GLY A 187 21.11 11.17 -12.54
CA GLY A 187 21.04 12.11 -13.65
C GLY A 187 19.61 12.49 -14.06
N MET A 188 18.57 11.92 -13.43
CA MET A 188 17.19 12.39 -13.58
C MET A 188 16.94 13.65 -12.75
N LEU A 189 15.88 14.36 -13.12
CA LEU A 189 15.46 15.60 -12.49
C LEU A 189 13.95 15.58 -12.25
N SER A 190 13.55 15.83 -11.00
CA SER A 190 12.15 16.04 -10.65
C SER A 190 11.98 17.27 -9.77
N HIS A 191 11.16 18.21 -10.24
CA HIS A 191 10.96 19.51 -9.58
C HIS A 191 12.29 20.12 -9.08
N LYS A 192 13.29 20.16 -9.97
CA LYS A 192 14.65 20.68 -9.75
C LYS A 192 15.51 19.91 -8.71
N LYS A 193 15.15 18.68 -8.38
CA LYS A 193 15.95 17.80 -7.51
C LYS A 193 16.68 16.77 -8.36
N SER A 194 18.00 16.81 -8.29
CA SER A 194 18.88 15.87 -8.98
C SER A 194 18.71 14.46 -8.40
N ASP A 195 18.84 13.48 -9.27
CA ASP A 195 18.73 12.06 -8.98
C ASP A 195 17.36 11.62 -8.46
N PHE A 196 16.34 12.49 -8.56
CA PHE A 196 14.94 12.15 -8.30
C PHE A 196 14.17 12.07 -9.61
N ALA A 197 13.20 11.17 -9.62
CA ALA A 197 12.20 11.08 -10.68
C ALA A 197 10.79 11.20 -10.07
N ALA A 198 9.86 11.79 -10.81
CA ALA A 198 8.45 11.73 -10.47
C ALA A 198 7.93 10.31 -10.69
N PHE A 199 7.01 9.86 -9.85
CA PHE A 199 6.38 8.56 -10.02
C PHE A 199 4.87 8.59 -9.82
N THR A 200 4.19 7.60 -10.42
CA THR A 200 2.81 7.24 -10.10
C THR A 200 2.66 5.73 -10.02
N LEU A 201 1.89 5.25 -9.05
CA LEU A 201 1.45 3.87 -8.92
C LEU A 201 -0.07 3.82 -9.09
N ASN A 202 -0.54 3.20 -10.17
CA ASN A 202 -1.98 3.05 -10.42
C ASN A 202 -2.56 1.78 -9.79
N THR A 203 -3.88 1.60 -9.95
CA THR A 203 -4.61 0.46 -9.36
C THR A 203 -4.34 -0.88 -10.02
N TYR A 204 -3.70 -0.90 -11.19
CA TYR A 204 -3.24 -2.12 -11.86
C TYR A 204 -1.85 -2.56 -11.40
N GLY A 205 -1.18 -1.74 -10.58
CA GLY A 205 0.20 -1.99 -10.16
C GLY A 205 1.22 -1.59 -11.20
N GLU A 206 0.84 -0.71 -12.13
CA GLU A 206 1.77 -0.15 -13.10
C GLU A 206 2.44 1.06 -12.44
N PHE A 207 3.76 0.97 -12.34
CA PHE A 207 4.61 1.98 -11.73
C PHE A 207 5.29 2.78 -12.83
N ALA A 208 4.90 4.04 -13.00
CA ALA A 208 5.53 4.93 -13.97
C ALA A 208 6.57 5.81 -13.27
N VAL A 209 7.75 5.96 -13.87
CA VAL A 209 8.84 6.80 -13.36
C VAL A 209 9.37 7.69 -14.49
N PHE A 210 9.46 9.00 -14.25
CA PHE A 210 9.77 9.96 -15.30
C PHE A 210 10.43 11.24 -14.78
N ASN A 211 11.09 11.97 -15.68
CA ASN A 211 11.62 13.30 -15.38
C ASN A 211 10.48 14.31 -15.26
N HIS A 212 10.44 15.10 -14.19
CA HIS A 212 9.49 16.19 -14.06
C HIS A 212 10.20 17.54 -14.26
N ARG A 213 10.09 18.07 -15.48
CA ARG A 213 10.79 19.29 -15.95
C ARG A 213 10.03 20.59 -15.64
N GLY A 214 9.33 20.62 -14.52
CA GLY A 214 8.60 21.81 -14.05
C GLY A 214 7.56 22.31 -15.04
N MET A 215 6.83 21.40 -15.70
CA MET A 215 5.83 21.68 -16.74
C MET A 215 6.37 22.26 -18.05
N ALA A 216 7.68 22.37 -18.26
CA ALA A 216 8.26 22.91 -19.51
C ALA A 216 7.88 22.11 -20.76
N ASP A 217 7.64 20.81 -20.62
CA ASP A 217 7.21 19.88 -21.68
C ASP A 217 5.71 19.50 -21.56
N GLY A 218 4.97 20.14 -20.66
CA GLY A 218 3.56 19.83 -20.39
C GLY A 218 3.33 18.47 -19.72
N ILE A 219 4.38 17.82 -19.22
CA ILE A 219 4.28 16.52 -18.54
C ILE A 219 4.20 16.72 -17.03
N ALA A 220 3.14 16.18 -16.43
CA ALA A 220 2.88 16.15 -14.99
C ALA A 220 2.63 14.71 -14.52
N HIS A 221 2.47 14.49 -13.21
CA HIS A 221 2.04 13.18 -12.69
C HIS A 221 0.72 12.71 -13.29
N SER A 222 -0.25 13.62 -13.52
CA SER A 222 -1.53 13.25 -14.14
C SER A 222 -1.38 12.80 -15.60
N SER A 223 -0.28 13.16 -16.29
CA SER A 223 0.01 12.69 -17.66
C SER A 223 0.11 11.17 -17.75
N MET A 224 0.71 10.53 -16.74
CA MET A 224 1.02 9.10 -16.74
C MET A 224 -0.21 8.21 -16.64
N ASN A 225 -1.34 8.76 -16.18
CA ASN A 225 -2.59 8.01 -16.01
C ASN A 225 -3.79 8.76 -16.61
N ALA A 226 -3.56 9.72 -17.51
CA ALA A 226 -4.62 10.55 -18.11
C ALA A 226 -5.61 11.15 -17.07
N GLY A 227 -5.10 11.56 -15.92
CA GLY A 227 -5.88 12.14 -14.82
C GLY A 227 -6.73 11.14 -14.01
N LEU A 228 -6.57 9.83 -14.22
CA LEU A 228 -7.20 8.80 -13.40
C LEU A 228 -6.75 8.89 -11.93
N PRO A 229 -7.61 8.47 -10.98
CA PRO A 229 -7.18 8.25 -9.61
C PRO A 229 -6.06 7.21 -9.51
N VAL A 230 -5.10 7.42 -8.61
CA VAL A 230 -3.92 6.54 -8.42
C VAL A 230 -3.76 6.16 -6.95
N VAL A 231 -3.04 5.08 -6.65
CA VAL A 231 -2.80 4.64 -5.27
C VAL A 231 -1.76 5.54 -4.59
N ALA A 232 -0.70 5.86 -5.32
CA ALA A 232 0.36 6.74 -4.84
C ALA A 232 0.95 7.56 -5.99
N ALA A 233 1.47 8.73 -5.63
CA ALA A 233 2.24 9.60 -6.50
C ALA A 233 3.25 10.36 -5.64
N GLY A 234 4.30 10.87 -6.26
CA GLY A 234 5.34 11.61 -5.54
C GLY A 234 6.63 11.65 -6.33
N GLU A 235 7.76 11.69 -5.63
CA GLU A 235 9.08 11.53 -6.23
C GLU A 235 9.84 10.41 -5.55
N ILE A 236 10.71 9.74 -6.29
CA ILE A 236 11.49 8.62 -5.82
C ILE A 236 12.93 8.77 -6.28
N GLN A 237 13.86 8.40 -5.40
CA GLN A 237 15.27 8.19 -5.71
C GLN A 237 15.53 6.68 -5.66
N ILE A 238 16.13 6.15 -6.73
CA ILE A 238 16.44 4.72 -6.89
C ILE A 238 17.90 4.62 -7.30
N HIS A 239 18.69 3.86 -6.54
CA HIS A 239 20.08 3.55 -6.87
C HIS A 239 20.26 2.04 -6.95
N GLU A 240 20.87 1.56 -8.03
CA GLU A 240 21.06 0.13 -8.29
C GLU A 240 19.76 -0.70 -8.17
N GLY A 241 18.63 -0.09 -8.57
CA GLY A 241 17.30 -0.71 -8.51
C GLY A 241 16.68 -0.73 -7.11
N ILE A 242 17.31 -0.09 -6.12
CA ILE A 242 16.86 -0.05 -4.73
C ILE A 242 16.37 1.38 -4.42
N PRO A 243 15.13 1.56 -3.92
CA PRO A 243 14.66 2.87 -3.53
C PRO A 243 15.43 3.36 -2.30
N THR A 244 15.85 4.62 -2.30
CA THR A 244 16.59 5.21 -1.17
C THR A 244 15.81 6.37 -0.53
N LYS A 245 15.04 7.11 -1.33
CA LYS A 245 14.21 8.23 -0.84
C LYS A 245 12.88 8.29 -1.56
N ILE A 246 11.83 8.68 -0.83
CA ILE A 246 10.50 8.94 -1.38
C ILE A 246 10.02 10.30 -0.86
N THR A 247 9.46 11.13 -1.73
CA THR A 247 8.85 12.41 -1.35
C THR A 247 7.35 12.42 -1.63
N THR A 248 6.59 13.20 -0.86
CA THR A 248 5.16 13.47 -1.14
C THR A 248 4.94 14.57 -2.20
N HIS A 249 5.97 14.96 -2.95
CA HIS A 249 5.85 16.05 -3.92
C HIS A 249 5.26 15.53 -5.25
N SER A 250 4.01 15.89 -5.54
CA SER A 250 3.39 15.59 -6.85
C SER A 250 2.78 16.81 -7.55
N GLY A 251 2.37 17.84 -6.81
CA GLY A 251 1.63 18.98 -7.36
C GLY A 251 0.20 18.62 -7.76
N HIS A 252 0.02 17.74 -8.76
CA HIS A 252 -1.27 17.34 -9.31
C HIS A 252 -2.07 16.45 -8.36
N TYR A 253 -1.43 15.39 -7.88
CA TYR A 253 -1.93 14.65 -6.74
C TYR A 253 -1.45 15.33 -5.46
N LEU A 254 -2.16 15.08 -4.35
CA LEU A 254 -1.81 15.58 -3.02
C LEU A 254 -1.50 14.37 -2.12
N PRO A 255 -0.31 13.75 -2.27
CA PRO A 255 0.05 12.53 -1.55
C PRO A 255 0.13 12.78 -0.06
N THR A 256 -0.55 11.92 0.70
CA THR A 256 -0.45 11.90 2.16
C THR A 256 0.57 10.86 2.62
N LEU A 257 0.95 10.90 3.91
CA LEU A 257 1.75 9.81 4.50
C LEU A 257 1.04 8.45 4.41
N PHE A 258 -0.30 8.42 4.34
CA PHE A 258 -1.02 7.18 4.10
C PHE A 258 -0.77 6.63 2.69
N ASN A 259 -0.75 7.47 1.66
CA ASN A 259 -0.41 7.02 0.31
C ASN A 259 1.03 6.50 0.23
N VAL A 260 1.95 7.09 1.02
CA VAL A 260 3.30 6.57 1.19
C VAL A 260 3.28 5.19 1.88
N TYR A 261 2.51 5.00 2.96
CA TYR A 261 2.33 3.68 3.58
C TYR A 261 1.87 2.63 2.55
N ARG A 262 0.88 2.97 1.71
CA ARG A 262 0.34 2.05 0.68
C ARG A 262 1.34 1.74 -0.42
N LEU A 263 2.17 2.71 -0.78
CA LEU A 263 3.32 2.49 -1.65
C LEU A 263 4.32 1.52 -1.01
N LEU A 264 4.76 1.77 0.23
CA LEU A 264 5.71 0.90 0.93
C LEU A 264 5.19 -0.54 1.06
N GLU A 265 3.91 -0.70 1.34
CA GLU A 265 3.24 -2.01 1.39
C GLU A 265 3.27 -2.73 0.04
N TYR A 266 2.99 -1.99 -1.03
CA TYR A 266 3.08 -2.52 -2.38
C TYR A 266 4.51 -2.96 -2.71
N LEU A 267 5.51 -2.12 -2.40
CA LEU A 267 6.92 -2.41 -2.66
C LEU A 267 7.41 -3.65 -1.90
N GLU A 268 7.14 -3.73 -0.59
CA GLU A 268 7.52 -4.90 0.22
C GLU A 268 6.87 -6.18 -0.32
N LYS A 269 5.59 -6.13 -0.70
CA LYS A 269 4.91 -7.28 -1.31
C LYS A 269 5.56 -7.72 -2.62
N GLN A 270 6.13 -6.79 -3.39
CA GLN A 270 6.88 -7.11 -4.60
C GLN A 270 8.34 -7.55 -4.31
N GLY A 271 8.72 -7.69 -3.03
CA GLY A 271 10.02 -8.18 -2.58
C GLY A 271 11.07 -7.09 -2.37
N VAL A 272 10.70 -5.81 -2.46
CA VAL A 272 11.63 -4.69 -2.25
C VAL A 272 11.89 -4.50 -0.77
N ASP A 273 13.16 -4.41 -0.37
CA ASP A 273 13.52 -3.99 0.98
C ASP A 273 13.29 -2.48 1.14
N VAL A 274 12.32 -2.12 1.97
CA VAL A 274 11.97 -0.71 2.25
C VAL A 274 12.57 -0.20 3.56
N SER A 275 13.29 -1.03 4.31
CA SER A 275 13.75 -0.71 5.67
C SER A 275 14.69 0.50 5.74
N GLY A 276 15.51 0.69 4.69
CA GLY A 276 16.47 1.77 4.55
C GLY A 276 15.96 3.04 3.86
N VAL A 277 14.69 3.07 3.43
CA VAL A 277 14.15 4.21 2.65
C VAL A 277 13.90 5.42 3.55
N GLU A 278 14.33 6.61 3.13
CA GLU A 278 14.03 7.89 3.80
C GLU A 278 12.77 8.52 3.18
N ILE A 279 11.79 8.86 4.01
CA ILE A 279 10.54 9.51 3.60
C ILE A 279 10.64 11.01 3.89
N ILE A 280 10.44 11.83 2.86
CA ILE A 280 10.47 13.30 2.93
C ILE A 280 9.07 13.86 2.64
N PHE A 281 8.58 14.73 3.49
CA PHE A 281 7.24 15.30 3.36
C PHE A 281 7.21 16.77 3.77
N PHE A 282 6.31 17.54 3.15
CA PHE A 282 6.34 19.01 3.17
C PHE A 282 5.20 19.64 3.98
N GLU A 283 4.17 18.87 4.31
CA GLU A 283 3.16 19.27 5.28
C GLU A 283 3.54 18.73 6.66
N THR A 284 3.10 19.36 7.75
CA THR A 284 3.33 18.85 9.11
C THR A 284 2.09 18.06 9.52
N PRO A 285 2.11 16.71 9.49
CA PRO A 285 1.00 15.95 10.03
C PRO A 285 0.85 16.30 11.51
N PRO A 286 -0.35 16.63 11.97
CA PRO A 286 -0.63 16.71 13.40
C PRO A 286 -0.18 15.40 14.07
N ASN A 287 0.53 15.50 15.20
CA ASN A 287 0.88 14.38 16.09
C ASN A 287 1.98 13.39 15.63
N LEU A 288 2.95 13.82 14.79
CA LEU A 288 4.12 12.99 14.41
C LEU A 288 5.08 12.59 15.54
N ILE A 289 4.97 13.19 16.74
CA ILE A 289 5.90 12.94 17.86
C ILE A 289 6.01 11.44 18.20
N ASN A 290 4.97 10.65 17.88
CA ASN A 290 4.87 9.24 18.23
C ASN A 290 5.23 8.27 17.08
N LEU A 291 5.34 8.75 15.84
CA LEU A 291 5.76 7.93 14.67
C LEU A 291 7.28 7.71 14.63
N GLY A 292 8.05 8.54 15.34
CA GLY A 292 9.51 8.55 15.38
C GLY A 292 9.99 10.00 15.46
N ARG A 293 11.26 10.25 15.82
CA ARG A 293 11.82 11.62 15.76
C ARG A 293 11.85 12.06 14.29
N ASN A 294 10.83 12.77 13.84
CA ASN A 294 10.88 13.49 12.58
C ASN A 294 11.91 14.62 12.73
N VAL A 295 12.83 14.70 11.78
CA VAL A 295 13.85 15.76 11.79
C VAL A 295 13.39 16.82 10.80
N ALA A 296 13.14 18.03 11.31
CA ALA A 296 12.93 19.19 10.45
C ALA A 296 14.21 19.39 9.62
N ILE A 297 14.04 19.49 8.32
CA ILE A 297 15.12 19.71 7.37
C ILE A 297 14.76 20.90 6.49
N THR A 298 15.78 21.69 6.15
CA THR A 298 15.70 22.65 5.06
C THR A 298 15.86 21.85 3.77
N ALA A 299 14.77 21.69 3.02
CA ALA A 299 14.77 20.79 1.87
C ALA A 299 14.47 21.58 0.59
N TYR A 300 15.52 21.69 -0.24
CA TYR A 300 15.48 22.10 -1.65
C TYR A 300 15.02 23.54 -1.92
N SER A 301 15.66 24.22 -2.88
CA SER A 301 15.32 25.59 -3.27
C SER A 301 14.21 25.63 -4.32
N LYS A 302 13.25 26.55 -4.17
CA LYS A 302 12.16 26.85 -5.13
C LYS A 302 12.70 27.26 -6.52
N SER A 303 13.88 27.92 -6.56
CA SER A 303 14.73 28.13 -7.73
C SER A 303 16.15 28.53 -7.29
N LEU A 304 17.14 28.42 -8.18
CA LEU A 304 18.52 28.92 -7.94
C LEU A 304 18.56 30.45 -7.76
N GLU A 305 17.52 31.16 -8.21
CA GLU A 305 17.41 32.63 -8.14
C GLU A 305 16.60 33.11 -6.92
N ASP A 306 15.61 32.32 -6.46
CA ASP A 306 14.69 32.72 -5.41
C ASP A 306 15.18 32.39 -4.00
N ASN A 307 16.20 31.54 -3.82
CA ASN A 307 16.77 31.11 -2.53
C ASN A 307 15.75 30.69 -1.44
N GLN A 308 14.50 30.41 -1.82
CA GLN A 308 13.45 30.00 -0.89
C GLN A 308 13.48 28.50 -0.73
N TYR A 309 13.90 28.03 0.44
CA TYR A 309 13.86 26.62 0.79
C TYR A 309 12.48 26.23 1.32
N LEU A 310 12.02 25.05 0.95
CA LEU A 310 10.82 24.48 1.56
C LEU A 310 11.21 23.86 2.90
N ASN A 311 10.45 24.18 3.95
CA ASN A 311 10.50 23.41 5.17
C ASN A 311 9.96 22.02 4.86
N ALA A 312 10.77 21.00 5.10
CA ALA A 312 10.33 19.62 5.03
C ALA A 312 10.73 18.88 6.28
N TYR A 313 10.23 17.67 6.37
CA TYR A 313 10.51 16.76 7.45
C TYR A 313 10.93 15.45 6.85
N LYS A 314 11.78 14.72 7.57
CA LYS A 314 12.18 13.38 7.18
C LYS A 314 12.03 12.36 8.30
N MET A 315 11.75 11.13 7.90
CA MET A 315 11.71 9.96 8.78
C MET A 315 12.07 8.69 8.00
N PRO A 316 12.58 7.63 8.65
CA PRO A 316 12.77 6.34 7.98
C PRO A 316 11.41 5.71 7.64
N ALA A 317 11.33 4.96 6.54
CA ALA A 317 10.11 4.26 6.13
C ALA A 317 9.61 3.25 7.19
N SER A 318 10.52 2.69 8.00
CA SER A 318 10.18 1.81 9.12
C SER A 318 9.32 2.49 10.20
N ALA A 319 9.40 3.82 10.34
CA ALA A 319 8.54 4.61 11.21
C ALA A 319 7.05 4.55 10.78
N ILE A 320 6.82 4.50 9.47
CA ILE A 320 5.48 4.50 8.87
C ILE A 320 4.94 3.08 8.71
N TYR A 321 5.75 2.18 8.16
CA TYR A 321 5.30 0.89 7.65
C TYR A 321 5.47 -0.26 8.66
N THR A 322 6.61 -0.32 9.35
CA THR A 322 6.94 -1.41 10.26
C THR A 322 6.28 -1.25 11.63
N HIS A 323 6.07 -0.02 12.11
CA HIS A 323 5.77 0.23 13.51
C HIS A 323 4.36 -0.19 13.96
N ILE A 324 3.31 0.11 13.17
CA ILE A 324 1.92 -0.13 13.60
C ILE A 324 1.63 -1.62 13.62
N LYS A 325 1.85 -2.30 12.49
CA LYS A 325 1.54 -3.73 12.35
C LYS A 325 2.37 -4.58 13.30
N ALA A 326 3.69 -4.33 13.39
CA ALA A 326 4.55 -5.09 14.29
C ALA A 326 4.21 -4.88 15.77
N ARG A 327 3.89 -3.64 16.18
CA ARG A 327 3.47 -3.37 17.56
C ARG A 327 2.14 -4.01 17.91
N LEU A 328 1.15 -3.94 17.03
CA LEU A 328 -0.12 -4.65 17.25
C LEU A 328 0.09 -6.17 17.32
N GLN A 329 0.96 -6.74 16.45
CA GLN A 329 1.31 -8.16 16.48
C GLN A 329 2.06 -8.57 17.76
N GLN A 330 2.79 -7.66 18.40
CA GLN A 330 3.49 -7.92 19.65
C GLN A 330 2.56 -7.76 20.87
N SER A 331 1.79 -6.68 20.92
CA SER A 331 1.01 -6.28 22.09
C SER A 331 -0.27 -7.12 22.25
N ILE A 332 -1.04 -7.32 21.17
CA ILE A 332 -2.36 -7.96 21.27
C ILE A 332 -2.30 -9.42 21.75
N PRO A 333 -1.40 -10.29 21.24
CA PRO A 333 -1.30 -11.67 21.75
C PRO A 333 -0.92 -11.73 23.24
N SER A 334 -0.08 -10.81 23.71
CA SER A 334 0.25 -10.71 25.13
C SER A 334 -0.96 -10.33 25.99
N MET A 335 -1.78 -9.38 25.54
CA MET A 335 -3.01 -8.97 26.23
C MET A 335 -4.02 -10.13 26.32
N ILE A 336 -4.21 -10.84 25.20
CA ILE A 336 -5.09 -12.02 25.13
C ILE A 336 -4.62 -13.09 26.13
N LEU A 337 -3.33 -13.42 26.11
CA LEU A 337 -2.74 -14.41 27.02
C LEU A 337 -2.94 -14.02 28.49
N GLN A 338 -2.68 -12.77 28.85
CA GLN A 338 -2.85 -12.28 30.23
C GLN A 338 -4.32 -12.34 30.69
N LEU A 339 -5.28 -12.09 29.79
CA LEU A 339 -6.71 -12.27 30.09
C LEU A 339 -7.08 -13.74 30.29
N GLU A 340 -6.52 -14.64 29.48
CA GLU A 340 -6.71 -16.09 29.64
C GLU A 340 -6.13 -16.60 30.96
N GLU A 341 -4.93 -16.16 31.33
CA GLU A 341 -4.31 -16.47 32.63
C GLU A 341 -5.12 -15.94 33.81
N TYR A 342 -5.61 -14.70 33.72
CA TYR A 342 -6.49 -14.11 34.74
C TYR A 342 -7.75 -14.97 34.93
N ARG A 343 -8.34 -15.46 33.83
CA ARG A 343 -9.54 -16.30 33.86
C ARG A 343 -9.25 -17.71 34.40
N ALA A 344 -8.09 -18.28 34.06
CA ALA A 344 -7.69 -19.63 34.49
C ALA A 344 -7.09 -19.68 35.91
N SER A 345 -6.79 -18.53 36.52
CA SER A 345 -6.14 -18.41 37.83
C SER A 345 -6.80 -19.25 38.92
N ARG A 346 -6.03 -20.16 39.53
CA ARG A 346 -6.47 -20.98 40.68
C ARG A 346 -6.85 -20.11 41.88
N LYS A 347 -6.15 -19.00 42.09
CA LYS A 347 -6.44 -18.03 43.15
C LYS A 347 -7.79 -17.33 42.93
N ASN A 348 -8.11 -16.98 41.69
CA ASN A 348 -9.43 -16.40 41.37
C ASN A 348 -10.56 -17.43 41.48
N ARG A 349 -10.32 -18.69 41.13
CA ARG A 349 -11.28 -19.77 41.38
C ARG A 349 -11.56 -19.96 42.87
N PHE A 350 -10.51 -19.95 43.69
CA PHE A 350 -10.66 -20.01 45.15
C PHE A 350 -11.47 -18.83 45.70
N PHE A 351 -11.15 -17.59 45.33
CA PHE A 351 -11.94 -16.43 45.74
C PHE A 351 -13.37 -16.45 45.20
N GLY A 352 -13.60 -16.98 44.01
CA GLY A 352 -14.95 -17.15 43.47
C GLY A 352 -15.83 -18.06 44.34
N HIS A 353 -15.27 -19.15 44.87
CA HIS A 353 -15.98 -20.01 45.82
C HIS A 353 -16.26 -19.29 47.15
N ILE A 354 -15.31 -18.50 47.65
CA ILE A 354 -15.50 -17.71 48.87
C ILE A 354 -16.58 -16.64 48.66
N ASP A 355 -16.54 -15.93 47.54
CA ASP A 355 -17.52 -14.92 47.17
C ASP A 355 -18.94 -15.52 47.14
N GLU A 356 -19.12 -16.68 46.47
CA GLU A 356 -20.40 -17.37 46.38
C GLU A 356 -20.95 -17.79 47.76
N LEU A 357 -20.08 -18.25 48.67
CA LEU A 357 -20.45 -18.64 50.03
C LEU A 357 -20.92 -17.46 50.89
N ILE A 358 -20.46 -16.24 50.61
CA ILE A 358 -20.85 -15.02 51.35
C ILE A 358 -21.86 -14.15 50.59
N GLY A 359 -22.47 -14.69 49.51
CA GLY A 359 -23.46 -13.97 48.70
C GLY A 359 -22.88 -12.86 47.82
N ASN A 360 -21.57 -12.87 47.58
CA ASN A 360 -20.85 -11.91 46.74
C ASN A 360 -20.68 -12.49 45.31
N SER A 361 -20.81 -11.64 44.28
CA SER A 361 -20.68 -12.01 42.86
C SER A 361 -19.47 -11.37 42.15
N LEU A 362 -18.68 -10.56 42.86
CA LEU A 362 -17.62 -9.71 42.32
C LEU A 362 -16.63 -10.48 41.43
N THR A 363 -16.16 -11.65 41.87
CA THR A 363 -15.24 -12.46 41.07
C THR A 363 -15.90 -12.97 39.78
N LYS A 364 -17.15 -13.44 39.83
CA LYS A 364 -17.90 -13.93 38.66
C LYS A 364 -18.17 -12.80 37.65
N GLU A 365 -18.54 -11.62 38.15
CA GLU A 365 -18.79 -10.44 37.32
C GLU A 365 -17.50 -9.94 36.64
N ARG A 366 -16.36 -9.93 37.35
CA ARG A 366 -15.04 -9.63 36.75
C ARG A 366 -14.58 -10.66 35.73
N GLN A 367 -14.97 -11.93 35.87
CA GLN A 367 -14.72 -12.96 34.85
C GLN A 367 -15.50 -12.66 33.56
N ALA A 368 -16.73 -12.13 33.65
CA ALA A 368 -17.51 -11.71 32.50
C ALA A 368 -16.86 -10.52 31.78
N ILE A 369 -16.38 -9.52 32.52
CA ILE A 369 -15.62 -8.38 31.99
C ILE A 369 -14.40 -8.86 31.21
N ALA A 370 -13.56 -9.70 31.83
CA ALA A 370 -12.36 -10.25 31.20
C ALA A 370 -12.69 -11.07 29.93
N HIS A 371 -13.82 -11.80 29.93
CA HIS A 371 -14.25 -12.56 28.76
C HIS A 371 -14.70 -11.67 27.60
N ARG A 372 -15.49 -10.61 27.86
CA ARG A 372 -15.90 -9.65 26.82
C ARG A 372 -14.69 -8.94 26.21
N LEU A 373 -13.76 -8.50 27.04
CA LEU A 373 -12.54 -7.85 26.56
C LEU A 373 -11.67 -8.80 25.71
N ASN A 374 -11.50 -10.06 26.12
CA ASN A 374 -10.77 -11.05 25.34
C ASN A 374 -11.45 -11.27 23.98
N ARG A 375 -12.79 -11.40 23.94
CA ARG A 375 -13.53 -11.53 22.67
C ARG A 375 -13.31 -10.33 21.74
N ALA A 376 -13.34 -9.11 22.27
CA ALA A 376 -13.09 -7.90 21.49
C ALA A 376 -11.67 -7.86 20.92
N LEU A 377 -10.65 -8.18 21.73
CA LEU A 377 -9.26 -8.28 21.28
C LEU A 377 -9.07 -9.35 20.21
N CYS A 378 -9.68 -10.53 20.37
CA CYS A 378 -9.64 -11.60 19.36
C CYS A 378 -10.33 -11.19 18.05
N ALA A 379 -11.49 -10.52 18.11
CA ALA A 379 -12.19 -10.03 16.93
C ALA A 379 -11.39 -8.94 16.21
N PHE A 380 -10.80 -8.00 16.97
CA PHE A 380 -9.92 -6.98 16.44
C PHE A 380 -8.69 -7.59 15.78
N SER A 381 -7.97 -8.47 16.49
CA SER A 381 -6.81 -9.22 16.00
C SER A 381 -7.12 -9.96 14.70
N THR A 382 -8.25 -10.68 14.67
CA THR A 382 -8.70 -11.41 13.48
C THR A 382 -8.94 -10.46 12.32
N THR A 383 -9.54 -9.30 12.58
CA THR A 383 -9.79 -8.30 11.54
C THR A 383 -8.48 -7.72 11.04
N ILE A 384 -7.65 -7.10 11.88
CA ILE A 384 -6.45 -6.37 11.46
C ILE A 384 -5.35 -7.25 10.85
N PHE A 385 -5.31 -8.53 11.20
CA PHE A 385 -4.34 -9.48 10.64
C PHE A 385 -4.88 -10.24 9.42
N GLN A 386 -6.10 -9.95 8.96
CA GLN A 386 -6.53 -10.37 7.63
C GLN A 386 -5.69 -9.69 6.55
N ALA A 387 -5.63 -10.33 5.39
CA ALA A 387 -4.81 -9.87 4.27
C ALA A 387 -5.21 -8.47 3.74
N ASN A 388 -6.45 -8.02 3.98
CA ASN A 388 -7.05 -6.85 3.32
C ASN A 388 -7.84 -5.90 4.26
N VAL A 389 -7.17 -5.27 5.23
CA VAL A 389 -7.79 -4.21 6.05
C VAL A 389 -7.42 -2.83 5.51
N SER A 390 -8.44 -2.01 5.21
CA SER A 390 -8.25 -0.59 4.87
C SER A 390 -7.94 0.23 6.12
N LEU A 391 -7.32 1.41 5.99
CA LEU A 391 -7.05 2.26 7.16
C LEU A 391 -8.34 2.75 7.82
N TRP A 392 -9.42 2.93 7.06
CA TRP A 392 -10.73 3.26 7.60
C TRP A 392 -11.29 2.11 8.45
N LEU A 393 -11.24 0.88 7.95
CA LEU A 393 -11.64 -0.28 8.73
C LEU A 393 -10.74 -0.46 9.95
N LEU A 394 -9.43 -0.24 9.82
CA LEU A 394 -8.50 -0.23 10.95
C LEU A 394 -8.90 0.85 11.97
N LYS A 395 -9.20 2.06 11.52
CA LYS A 395 -9.64 3.16 12.40
C LYS A 395 -10.93 2.80 13.13
N GLN A 396 -11.97 2.38 12.41
CA GLN A 396 -13.26 2.03 13.00
C GLN A 396 -13.16 0.88 13.99
N THR A 397 -12.42 -0.18 13.61
CA THR A 397 -12.24 -1.33 14.50
C THR A 397 -11.37 -0.98 15.70
N SER A 398 -10.45 -0.03 15.57
CA SER A 398 -9.66 0.53 16.66
C SER A 398 -10.52 1.37 17.60
N GLU A 399 -11.32 2.30 17.08
CA GLU A 399 -12.28 3.11 17.84
C GLU A 399 -13.27 2.21 18.60
N ALA A 400 -13.82 1.19 17.93
CA ALA A 400 -14.71 0.22 18.55
C ALA A 400 -14.02 -0.58 19.67
N LEU A 401 -12.77 -1.03 19.46
CA LEU A 401 -12.01 -1.72 20.50
C LEU A 401 -11.76 -0.81 21.70
N LEU A 402 -11.34 0.44 21.47
CA LEU A 402 -11.07 1.42 22.52
C LEU A 402 -12.32 1.76 23.32
N GLN A 403 -13.48 1.87 22.65
CA GLN A 403 -14.77 2.03 23.31
C GLN A 403 -15.09 0.84 24.21
N VAL A 404 -14.87 -0.40 23.75
CA VAL A 404 -15.04 -1.59 24.61
C VAL A 404 -14.13 -1.51 25.84
N PHE A 405 -12.88 -1.07 25.71
CA PHE A 405 -12.01 -0.85 26.87
C PHE A 405 -12.59 0.17 27.84
N GLU A 406 -13.09 1.31 27.36
CA GLU A 406 -13.71 2.35 28.20
C GLU A 406 -14.91 1.79 28.97
N GLU A 407 -15.84 1.14 28.28
CA GLU A 407 -17.02 0.52 28.88
C GLU A 407 -16.66 -0.53 29.94
N GLN A 408 -15.67 -1.38 29.66
CA GLN A 408 -15.26 -2.44 30.59
C GLN A 408 -14.48 -1.92 31.80
N ILE A 409 -13.74 -0.82 31.66
CA ILE A 409 -13.06 -0.14 32.77
C ILE A 409 -14.10 0.51 33.69
N GLU A 410 -15.05 1.25 33.13
CA GLU A 410 -16.13 1.90 33.88
C GLU A 410 -17.01 0.87 34.60
N GLU A 411 -17.41 -0.21 33.93
CA GLU A 411 -18.17 -1.30 34.53
C GLU A 411 -17.42 -1.92 35.72
N ASN A 412 -16.11 -2.17 35.59
CA ASN A 412 -15.32 -2.70 36.70
C ASN A 412 -15.18 -1.70 37.87
N GLN A 413 -15.12 -0.40 37.60
CA GLN A 413 -15.09 0.64 38.63
C GLN A 413 -16.41 0.67 39.41
N GLN A 414 -17.56 0.70 38.71
CA GLN A 414 -18.89 0.66 39.31
C GLN A 414 -19.10 -0.63 40.11
N LEU A 415 -18.71 -1.76 39.54
CA LEU A 415 -18.76 -3.05 40.22
C LEU A 415 -17.94 -3.03 41.53
N SER A 416 -16.75 -2.42 41.51
CA SER A 416 -15.93 -2.29 42.71
C SER A 416 -16.62 -1.44 43.78
N LEU A 417 -17.27 -0.33 43.40
CA LEU A 417 -18.03 0.52 44.32
C LEU A 417 -19.24 -0.20 44.93
N ASN A 418 -20.01 -0.94 44.12
CA ASN A 418 -21.15 -1.75 44.58
C ASN A 418 -20.76 -2.79 45.63
N HIS A 419 -19.52 -3.27 45.55
CA HIS A 419 -18.94 -4.23 46.50
C HIS A 419 -18.06 -3.56 47.58
N THR A 420 -18.18 -2.25 47.78
CA THR A 420 -17.42 -1.45 48.79
C THR A 420 -15.89 -1.55 48.65
N LYS A 421 -15.40 -1.75 47.44
CA LYS A 421 -13.97 -1.78 47.09
C LYS A 421 -13.54 -0.49 46.40
N SER A 422 -12.23 -0.21 46.43
CA SER A 422 -11.67 0.90 45.66
C SER A 422 -11.82 0.65 44.15
N PRO A 423 -12.34 1.64 43.38
CA PRO A 423 -12.64 1.47 41.95
C PRO A 423 -11.40 1.27 41.08
N ASN A 424 -10.25 1.80 41.51
CA ASN A 424 -9.02 1.83 40.71
C ASN A 424 -7.99 0.76 41.14
N ASN A 425 -8.39 -0.17 42.01
CA ASN A 425 -7.52 -1.19 42.55
C ASN A 425 -7.76 -2.57 41.90
N GLY A 426 -6.72 -3.41 41.94
CA GLY A 426 -6.79 -4.80 41.50
C GLY A 426 -6.16 -5.03 40.13
N ARG A 427 -5.64 -6.25 39.94
CA ARG A 427 -4.85 -6.63 38.77
C ARG A 427 -5.60 -6.43 37.44
N LEU A 428 -6.89 -6.77 37.39
CA LEU A 428 -7.69 -6.60 36.17
C LEU A 428 -7.80 -5.14 35.77
N HIS A 429 -8.11 -4.23 36.70
CA HIS A 429 -8.21 -2.79 36.42
C HIS A 429 -6.89 -2.21 35.93
N GLN A 430 -5.80 -2.49 36.65
CA GLN A 430 -4.46 -1.99 36.32
C GLN A 430 -4.01 -2.46 34.92
N ASN A 431 -4.27 -3.73 34.61
CA ASN A 431 -4.01 -4.27 33.28
C ASN A 431 -4.85 -3.59 32.20
N MET A 432 -6.17 -3.42 32.40
CA MET A 432 -7.03 -2.77 31.42
C MET A 432 -6.61 -1.32 31.14
N MET A 433 -6.26 -0.55 32.18
CA MET A 433 -5.75 0.82 32.03
C MET A 433 -4.43 0.85 31.24
N PHE A 434 -3.49 -0.03 31.57
CA PHE A 434 -2.21 -0.13 30.86
C PHE A 434 -2.42 -0.50 29.38
N TRP A 435 -3.19 -1.55 29.10
CA TRP A 435 -3.45 -2.01 27.74
C TRP A 435 -4.21 -0.98 26.91
N GLN A 436 -5.21 -0.32 27.49
CA GLN A 436 -5.92 0.77 26.80
C GLN A 436 -4.97 1.90 26.45
N SER A 437 -4.08 2.30 27.35
CA SER A 437 -3.09 3.34 27.10
C SER A 437 -2.10 2.94 26.01
N GLU A 438 -1.62 1.69 26.04
CA GLU A 438 -0.74 1.13 25.01
C GLU A 438 -1.43 1.10 23.65
N LEU A 439 -2.67 0.60 23.57
CA LEU A 439 -3.45 0.55 22.34
C LEU A 439 -3.79 1.94 21.81
N LYS A 440 -4.20 2.90 22.66
CA LYS A 440 -4.34 4.31 22.25
C LYS A 440 -3.01 4.82 21.68
N GLY A 441 -1.90 4.54 22.36
CA GLY A 441 -0.56 4.89 21.92
C GLY A 441 -0.21 4.39 20.51
N ILE A 442 -0.59 3.16 20.17
CA ILE A 442 -0.34 2.53 18.86
C ILE A 442 -1.37 2.93 17.80
N LEU A 443 -2.63 3.10 18.19
CA LEU A 443 -3.74 3.26 17.25
C LEU A 443 -4.04 4.73 16.97
N THR A 444 -4.41 5.52 17.97
CA THR A 444 -4.85 6.92 17.76
C THR A 444 -3.70 7.82 17.30
N ASN A 445 -2.50 7.63 17.81
CA ASN A 445 -1.35 8.43 17.37
C ASN A 445 -0.91 8.18 15.92
N HIS A 446 -1.23 7.02 15.36
CA HIS A 446 -0.76 6.61 14.06
C HIS A 446 -1.86 6.68 13.00
N THR A 447 -3.08 6.19 13.29
CA THR A 447 -4.19 6.28 12.36
C THR A 447 -4.68 7.72 12.20
N ASP A 448 -4.75 8.50 13.28
CA ASP A 448 -5.14 9.91 13.18
C ASP A 448 -4.03 10.75 12.56
N ALA A 449 -2.74 10.51 12.85
CA ALA A 449 -1.65 11.20 12.16
C ALA A 449 -1.60 10.91 10.65
N LEU A 450 -1.96 9.69 10.22
CA LEU A 450 -2.04 9.33 8.81
C LEU A 450 -3.34 9.84 8.14
N LEU A 451 -4.43 10.05 8.90
CA LEU A 451 -5.75 10.47 8.37
C LEU A 451 -6.05 11.96 8.53
N ASP A 452 -5.46 12.68 9.49
CA ASP A 452 -5.67 14.11 9.77
C ASP A 452 -4.98 15.03 8.74
N ASP A 453 -4.11 14.46 7.91
CA ASP A 453 -3.51 15.11 6.73
C ASP A 453 -4.58 15.62 5.72
N LYS A 454 -5.84 15.19 5.89
CA LYS A 454 -7.00 15.53 5.03
C LYS A 454 -7.43 17.00 5.06
N THR A 455 -7.06 17.79 6.08
CA THR A 455 -7.60 19.16 6.26
C THR A 455 -6.65 20.29 5.83
N LYS A 456 -5.38 20.00 5.54
CA LYS A 456 -4.35 21.03 5.26
C LYS A 456 -3.76 21.04 3.85
N ALA A 457 -4.11 20.07 3.00
CA ALA A 457 -3.71 20.00 1.59
C ALA A 457 -4.11 21.22 0.72
N SER A 458 -4.71 22.25 1.32
CA SER A 458 -5.02 23.55 0.71
C SER A 458 -3.86 24.56 0.70
N LYS A 459 -2.77 24.34 1.47
CA LYS A 459 -1.65 25.30 1.50
C LYS A 459 -0.63 25.09 0.37
N LEU A 460 -0.28 23.86 0.01
CA LEU A 460 0.67 23.61 -1.09
C LEU A 460 0.08 23.92 -2.47
N SER A 461 -1.24 23.82 -2.65
CA SER A 461 -1.92 24.16 -3.91
C SER A 461 -1.90 25.65 -4.26
N ARG A 462 -1.48 26.51 -3.32
CA ARG A 462 -1.22 27.94 -3.55
C ARG A 462 0.26 28.26 -3.77
N ILE A 463 1.16 27.32 -3.48
CA ILE A 463 2.63 27.53 -3.53
C ILE A 463 3.23 26.98 -4.84
N TYR A 464 2.52 26.08 -5.52
CA TYR A 464 2.80 25.52 -6.86
C TYR A 464 1.61 25.76 -7.81
#